data_AF-A0A1S9S072-F1
#
_entry.id   AF-A0A1S9S072-F1
#
_cell.length_a   1.000
_cell.length_b   1.000
_cell.length_c   1.000
_cell.angle_alpha   90.00
_cell.angle_beta   90.00
_cell.angle_gamma   90.00
#
_symmetry.space_group_name_H-M   'P 1'
#
loop_
_entity.id
_entity.type
_entity.pdbx_description
1 polymer ?
#
loop_
_entity_poly.entity_id
_entity_poly.type
_entity_poly.pdbx_seq_one_letter_code
_entity_poly.pdbx_strand_id
1 'polypeptide(L)'
;MTAPEVTQGTNAVERRQRGPPAWGNTRQQINDTIEWFHCMQGGAAHNGLKCTGFLLDADNGERSVISDEVVITRTGGDCRKDNDSLILKHDQSPNGPIIKSIMASFEEKKPVGIIVGSKNALLKVKIPHRYCVMDWFLITDVWMEKMGQYAGYRVRLEKLDLSTKGWWAEQESDETLPLTPRNSDRPPPSRACRSCGNWSKQIYIRPGWMCLEKSCSKFWQFRNTEPKEFQYHPDFINYRHPRGPDIQNPGPLIELVDRNLEPSEGLADREEWRGIVCPKCRKCIQRVTWDAWDCANDAAREPEETCCYTIVRKMREISLKTALEDIKPYTRSQLRCGIQPVVDKHSLKPYEVRTYNLPGVGSITHFVSNPTINERTNGPNYLFSALQKLDLGLKRYPLGSAQVKGTLTCHFAVNYGVPYKYVVSVDSKAFTDAPAQILTTLGRLSWATGKAVTRAGDTYRAPNELLALGYFEGMKIGFHDDGEEDLGPTIATLSLGTRSRMYIRMKDKYYFGVSTNNVPTAEDPVLSGCAKEQERRSLKNKFDAGQITAKDYAAQRKALLRRASSNAKSPKLLRLELKHGDLIVMHGAHLQTYYEHSVEPDKGLRFALTSRYIETKGGPDRMKGAFKLPDNLIYDGQ
;
A
#
# COMPACT_ATOMS: atom_id res chain seq x y z
N MET A 1 -53.92 22.16 1.07
CA MET A 1 -52.64 22.66 1.62
C MET A 1 -51.54 22.09 0.73
N THR A 2 -51.00 22.95 -0.11
CA THR A 2 -50.00 22.65 -1.14
C THR A 2 -48.65 22.31 -0.51
N ALA A 3 -47.95 21.34 -1.10
CA ALA A 3 -46.62 20.91 -0.69
C ALA A 3 -45.61 22.06 -0.84
N PRO A 4 -44.62 22.20 0.07
CA PRO A 4 -43.56 23.18 -0.12
C PRO A 4 -42.66 22.73 -1.27
N GLU A 5 -42.45 23.65 -2.22
CA GLU A 5 -41.54 23.51 -3.35
C GLU A 5 -40.09 23.34 -2.86
N VAL A 6 -39.35 22.48 -3.53
CA VAL A 6 -37.91 22.30 -3.35
C VAL A 6 -37.21 23.52 -3.96
N THR A 7 -36.94 24.53 -3.15
CA THR A 7 -36.07 25.64 -3.52
C THR A 7 -34.63 25.13 -3.68
N GLN A 8 -34.08 25.24 -4.88
CA GLN A 8 -32.64 25.09 -5.13
C GLN A 8 -31.89 26.11 -4.26
N GLY A 9 -31.13 25.61 -3.29
CA GLY A 9 -30.37 26.41 -2.34
C GLY A 9 -29.29 27.24 -3.02
N THR A 10 -29.21 28.50 -2.59
CA THR A 10 -28.39 29.61 -3.06
C THR A 10 -26.88 29.42 -2.88
N ASN A 11 -26.10 29.97 -3.82
CA ASN A 11 -24.62 30.00 -3.89
C ASN A 11 -23.92 30.86 -2.80
N ALA A 12 -24.37 30.86 -1.56
CA ALA A 12 -23.72 31.61 -0.48
C ALA A 12 -22.83 30.68 0.36
N VAL A 13 -21.51 30.92 0.31
CA VAL A 13 -20.49 30.16 1.05
C VAL A 13 -20.22 30.88 2.38
N GLU A 14 -20.69 30.33 3.49
CA GLU A 14 -20.50 30.93 4.82
C GLU A 14 -19.42 30.20 5.66
N ARG A 15 -18.60 30.98 6.38
CA ARG A 15 -17.41 30.55 7.15
C ARG A 15 -17.79 30.01 8.55
N ARG A 16 -17.13 28.93 9.00
CA ARG A 16 -17.41 28.19 10.26
C ARG A 16 -16.54 28.63 11.45
N GLN A 17 -17.01 28.36 12.69
CA GLN A 17 -16.31 28.65 13.97
C GLN A 17 -15.19 27.65 14.37
N ARG A 18 -15.23 26.36 13.97
CA ARG A 18 -14.16 25.36 14.25
C ARG A 18 -13.88 24.47 13.04
N GLY A 19 -12.59 24.22 12.75
CA GLY A 19 -12.14 23.36 11.66
C GLY A 19 -12.05 21.87 12.05
N PRO A 20 -11.84 20.96 11.09
CA PRO A 20 -11.64 19.55 11.37
C PRO A 20 -10.39 19.31 12.23
N PRO A 21 -10.40 18.32 13.15
CA PRO A 21 -9.27 18.04 14.01
C PRO A 21 -8.05 17.52 13.23
N ALA A 22 -8.23 16.89 12.07
CA ALA A 22 -7.16 16.67 11.10
C ALA A 22 -7.74 16.54 9.69
N TRP A 23 -6.91 16.78 8.68
CA TRP A 23 -7.31 16.69 7.28
C TRP A 23 -6.16 16.35 6.34
N GLY A 24 -6.45 15.94 5.12
CA GLY A 24 -5.43 15.68 4.09
C GLY A 24 -5.98 15.89 2.68
N ASN A 25 -5.09 16.25 1.76
CA ASN A 25 -5.35 16.36 0.33
C ASN A 25 -5.38 15.01 -0.37
N THR A 26 -4.66 14.03 0.17
CA THR A 26 -4.64 12.67 -0.37
C THR A 26 -5.06 11.67 0.68
N ARG A 27 -5.56 10.53 0.20
CA ARG A 27 -5.92 9.42 1.07
C ARG A 27 -4.71 8.82 1.78
N GLN A 28 -3.54 8.89 1.13
CA GLN A 28 -2.30 8.39 1.73
C GLN A 28 -1.85 9.28 2.90
N GLN A 29 -2.01 10.60 2.83
CA GLN A 29 -1.71 11.48 3.97
C GLN A 29 -2.48 11.07 5.22
N ILE A 30 -3.77 10.75 5.07
CA ILE A 30 -4.60 10.22 6.16
C ILE A 30 -4.07 8.85 6.63
N ASN A 31 -3.81 7.91 5.70
CA ASN A 31 -3.36 6.56 6.04
C ASN A 31 -1.97 6.50 6.68
N ASP A 32 -1.07 7.42 6.32
CA ASP A 32 0.28 7.49 6.86
C ASP A 32 0.29 8.14 8.25
N THR A 33 -0.76 8.89 8.62
CA THR A 33 -0.80 9.73 9.83
C THR A 33 -1.79 9.24 10.90
N ILE A 34 -3.01 8.84 10.51
CA ILE A 34 -4.10 8.52 11.42
C ILE A 34 -4.07 7.02 11.77
N GLU A 35 -3.71 6.69 13.01
CA GLU A 35 -3.42 5.31 13.42
C GLU A 35 -4.60 4.35 13.34
N TRP A 36 -5.80 4.82 13.67
CA TRP A 36 -7.00 4.01 13.60
C TRP A 36 -7.53 3.87 12.16
N PHE A 37 -6.95 4.56 11.18
CA PHE A 37 -7.39 4.50 9.78
C PHE A 37 -6.30 4.05 8.82
N HIS A 38 -6.25 2.74 8.57
CA HIS A 38 -5.43 2.13 7.53
C HIS A 38 -6.31 1.40 6.51
N CYS A 39 -6.77 2.14 5.49
CA CYS A 39 -7.49 1.60 4.35
C CYS A 39 -7.25 2.47 3.10
N MET A 40 -6.33 2.02 2.23
CA MET A 40 -5.96 2.75 1.02
C MET A 40 -7.05 2.73 -0.07
N GLN A 41 -7.83 1.65 -0.17
CA GLN A 41 -8.75 1.43 -1.31
C GLN A 41 -10.20 1.17 -0.92
N GLY A 42 -10.50 0.67 0.28
CA GLY A 42 -11.86 0.32 0.74
C GLY A 42 -12.51 1.39 1.62
N GLY A 43 -13.82 1.31 1.87
CA GLY A 43 -14.54 2.29 2.70
C GLY A 43 -14.45 2.07 4.21
N ALA A 44 -14.10 0.86 4.67
CA ALA A 44 -14.00 0.50 6.08
C ALA A 44 -12.58 0.00 6.41
N ALA A 45 -11.94 0.63 7.38
CA ALA A 45 -10.67 0.20 7.94
C ALA A 45 -10.91 -0.85 9.03
N HIS A 46 -10.04 -1.86 9.06
CA HIS A 46 -10.08 -2.89 10.07
C HIS A 46 -8.68 -3.41 10.40
N ASN A 47 -8.47 -3.80 11.66
CA ASN A 47 -7.24 -4.42 12.14
C ASN A 47 -7.60 -5.54 13.12
N GLY A 48 -6.94 -6.70 13.03
CA GLY A 48 -7.18 -7.84 13.94
C GLY A 48 -8.64 -8.30 13.99
N LEU A 49 -9.35 -8.30 12.85
CA LEU A 49 -10.80 -8.58 12.76
C LEU A 49 -11.69 -7.63 13.58
N LYS A 50 -11.26 -6.39 13.79
CA LYS A 50 -12.04 -5.31 14.39
C LYS A 50 -12.10 -4.12 13.45
N CYS A 51 -13.28 -3.56 13.26
CA CYS A 51 -13.43 -2.29 12.54
C CYS A 51 -12.81 -1.17 13.39
N THR A 52 -12.07 -0.28 12.72
CA THR A 52 -11.37 0.85 13.37
C THR A 52 -11.81 2.21 12.82
N GLY A 53 -12.36 2.25 11.60
CA GLY A 53 -12.95 3.48 11.07
C GLY A 53 -13.57 3.35 9.68
N PHE A 54 -14.23 4.43 9.24
CA PHE A 54 -14.91 4.54 7.96
C PHE A 54 -14.43 5.77 7.17
N LEU A 55 -14.39 5.65 5.84
CA LEU A 55 -14.31 6.79 4.91
C LEU A 55 -15.63 6.92 4.15
N LEU A 56 -16.24 8.09 4.26
CA LEU A 56 -17.47 8.48 3.54
C LEU A 56 -17.14 9.56 2.52
N ASP A 57 -17.28 9.29 1.23
CA ASP A 57 -16.82 10.19 0.17
C ASP A 57 -17.90 10.34 -0.91
N ALA A 58 -17.57 10.13 -2.19
CA ALA A 58 -18.48 10.35 -3.31
C ALA A 58 -19.71 9.42 -3.30
N ASP A 59 -19.51 8.12 -3.07
CA ASP A 59 -20.59 7.14 -2.98
C ASP A 59 -20.77 6.68 -1.53
N ASN A 60 -21.98 6.89 -1.01
CA ASN A 60 -22.40 6.47 0.33
C ASN A 60 -23.44 5.33 0.26
N GLY A 61 -23.95 5.01 -0.93
CA GLY A 61 -25.11 4.15 -1.15
C GLY A 61 -26.43 4.91 -1.07
N GLU A 62 -27.45 4.40 -1.78
CA GLU A 62 -28.82 4.88 -1.70
C GLU A 62 -29.31 4.95 -0.25
N ARG A 63 -30.27 5.82 0.07
CA ARG A 63 -30.85 5.92 1.43
C ARG A 63 -29.78 6.13 2.53
N SER A 64 -28.62 6.69 2.22
CA SER A 64 -27.64 7.03 3.27
C SER A 64 -28.01 8.34 3.94
N VAL A 65 -27.66 8.46 5.21
CA VAL A 65 -27.96 9.62 6.04
C VAL A 65 -26.67 10.05 6.72
N ILE A 66 -26.36 11.34 6.69
CA ILE A 66 -25.26 11.91 7.48
C ILE A 66 -25.83 13.16 8.17
N SER A 67 -25.97 13.10 9.48
CA SER A 67 -26.33 14.24 10.33
C SER A 67 -25.16 14.67 11.21
N ASP A 68 -25.42 15.61 12.12
CA ASP A 68 -24.54 15.99 13.23
C ASP A 68 -24.09 14.79 14.10
N GLU A 69 -24.99 13.85 14.38
CA GLU A 69 -24.82 12.81 15.39
C GLU A 69 -25.05 11.39 14.85
N VAL A 70 -25.75 11.22 13.73
CA VAL A 70 -26.07 9.90 13.18
C VAL A 70 -25.56 9.78 11.75
N VAL A 71 -24.93 8.65 11.47
CA VAL A 71 -24.53 8.25 10.14
C VAL A 71 -25.18 6.92 9.82
N ILE A 72 -25.89 6.83 8.69
CA ILE A 72 -26.32 5.58 8.09
C ILE A 72 -25.64 5.47 6.74
N THR A 73 -24.91 4.40 6.53
CA THR A 73 -24.18 4.16 5.29
C THR A 73 -24.14 2.68 4.96
N ARG A 74 -23.84 2.37 3.70
CA ARG A 74 -23.54 1.00 3.28
C ARG A 74 -22.14 0.58 3.71
N THR A 75 -21.88 -0.72 3.70
CA THR A 75 -20.51 -1.25 3.79
C THR A 75 -19.89 -1.42 2.40
N GLY A 76 -18.55 -1.35 2.34
CA GLY A 76 -17.79 -1.63 1.12
C GLY A 76 -17.50 -3.12 0.92
N GLY A 77 -16.84 -3.47 -0.18
CA GLY A 77 -16.52 -4.85 -0.56
C GLY A 77 -17.48 -5.40 -1.62
N ASP A 78 -17.01 -6.36 -2.41
CA ASP A 78 -17.80 -7.07 -3.42
C ASP A 78 -18.48 -6.18 -4.48
N CYS A 79 -17.93 -5.00 -4.73
CA CYS A 79 -18.45 -4.03 -5.68
C CYS A 79 -17.64 -3.97 -6.98
N ARG A 80 -18.27 -3.48 -8.05
CA ARG A 80 -17.62 -2.85 -9.21
C ARG A 80 -17.98 -1.38 -9.26
N LYS A 81 -17.10 -0.59 -9.85
CA LYS A 81 -17.40 0.80 -10.21
C LYS A 81 -18.16 0.82 -11.54
N ASP A 82 -19.24 1.58 -11.60
CA ASP A 82 -20.05 1.84 -12.78
C ASP A 82 -20.49 3.31 -12.75
N ASN A 83 -20.07 4.13 -13.72
CA ASN A 83 -20.36 5.57 -13.78
C ASN A 83 -20.27 6.29 -12.42
N ASP A 84 -19.12 6.16 -11.75
CA ASP A 84 -18.83 6.70 -10.41
C ASP A 84 -19.64 6.14 -9.22
N SER A 85 -20.59 5.24 -9.47
CA SER A 85 -21.32 4.50 -8.43
C SER A 85 -20.73 3.11 -8.20
N LEU A 86 -20.87 2.57 -6.99
CA LEU A 86 -20.43 1.22 -6.63
C LEU A 86 -21.63 0.25 -6.65
N ILE A 87 -21.60 -0.71 -7.56
CA ILE A 87 -22.65 -1.73 -7.69
C ILE A 87 -22.13 -3.06 -7.15
N LEU A 88 -22.92 -3.76 -6.33
CA LEU A 88 -22.57 -5.09 -5.85
C LEU A 88 -22.45 -6.11 -7.00
N LYS A 89 -21.50 -7.04 -6.87
CA LYS A 89 -21.28 -8.17 -7.79
C LYS A 89 -21.88 -9.47 -7.26
N HIS A 90 -22.10 -9.57 -5.96
CA HIS A 90 -22.71 -10.71 -5.28
C HIS A 90 -23.27 -10.26 -3.93
N ASP A 91 -24.06 -11.12 -3.30
CA ASP A 91 -24.50 -10.93 -1.91
C ASP A 91 -23.27 -10.83 -1.00
N GLN A 92 -23.19 -9.79 -0.19
CA GLN A 92 -22.11 -9.68 0.78
C GLN A 92 -22.20 -10.80 1.81
N SER A 93 -21.08 -11.48 2.04
CA SER A 93 -21.03 -12.61 2.97
C SER A 93 -20.84 -12.14 4.41
N PRO A 94 -21.60 -12.69 5.39
CA PRO A 94 -21.30 -12.50 6.82
C PRO A 94 -19.89 -12.98 7.18
N ASN A 95 -19.34 -13.90 6.39
CA ASN A 95 -18.00 -14.44 6.61
C ASN A 95 -16.88 -13.60 6.00
N GLY A 96 -17.22 -12.53 5.27
CA GLY A 96 -16.23 -11.61 4.71
C GLY A 96 -15.46 -10.87 5.81
N PRO A 97 -14.16 -10.59 5.64
CA PRO A 97 -13.32 -10.00 6.68
C PRO A 97 -13.82 -8.63 7.14
N ILE A 98 -14.34 -7.81 6.22
CA ILE A 98 -14.91 -6.49 6.54
C ILE A 98 -16.17 -6.64 7.41
N ILE A 99 -17.11 -7.51 7.01
CA ILE A 99 -18.36 -7.71 7.73
C ILE A 99 -18.11 -8.32 9.10
N LYS A 100 -17.25 -9.35 9.21
CA LYS A 100 -16.83 -9.89 10.50
C LYS A 100 -16.27 -8.81 11.42
N SER A 101 -15.44 -7.92 10.87
CA SER A 101 -14.84 -6.83 11.64
C SER A 101 -15.86 -5.80 12.13
N ILE A 102 -16.86 -5.50 11.31
CA ILE A 102 -17.98 -4.61 11.67
C ILE A 102 -18.86 -5.24 12.74
N MET A 103 -19.27 -6.50 12.56
CA MET A 103 -20.11 -7.23 13.52
C MET A 103 -19.41 -7.36 14.87
N ALA A 104 -18.12 -7.70 14.88
CA ALA A 104 -17.35 -7.82 16.10
C ALA A 104 -17.20 -6.48 16.85
N SER A 105 -16.96 -5.37 16.13
CA SER A 105 -16.93 -4.04 16.75
C SER A 105 -18.31 -3.56 17.22
N PHE A 106 -19.38 -3.98 16.52
CA PHE A 106 -20.77 -3.72 16.93
C PHE A 106 -21.11 -4.44 18.24
N GLU A 107 -20.84 -5.74 18.33
CA GLU A 107 -21.10 -6.56 19.53
C GLU A 107 -20.32 -6.05 20.76
N GLU A 108 -19.07 -5.65 20.57
CA GLU A 108 -18.21 -5.13 21.64
C GLU A 108 -18.43 -3.64 21.95
N LYS A 109 -19.32 -2.96 21.22
CA LYS A 109 -19.52 -1.50 21.31
C LYS A 109 -18.19 -0.74 21.20
N LYS A 110 -17.32 -1.19 20.31
CA LYS A 110 -16.00 -0.59 20.07
C LYS A 110 -16.17 0.73 19.29
N PRO A 111 -15.59 1.85 19.76
CA PRO A 111 -15.58 3.07 18.97
C PRO A 111 -14.81 2.93 17.65
N VAL A 112 -15.32 3.61 16.62
CA VAL A 112 -14.74 3.67 15.27
C VAL A 112 -14.68 5.12 14.82
N GLY A 113 -13.58 5.53 14.21
CA GLY A 113 -13.43 6.90 13.72
C GLY A 113 -14.07 7.06 12.34
N ILE A 114 -14.55 8.26 12.01
CA ILE A 114 -15.08 8.56 10.67
C ILE A 114 -14.24 9.66 10.01
N ILE A 115 -13.91 9.46 8.73
CA ILE A 115 -13.38 10.49 7.83
C ILE A 115 -14.45 10.77 6.76
N VAL A 116 -14.64 12.04 6.44
CA VAL A 116 -15.48 12.46 5.32
C VAL A 116 -14.64 13.11 4.22
N GLY A 117 -14.94 12.78 2.96
CA GLY A 117 -14.29 13.37 1.80
C GLY A 117 -15.11 14.49 1.17
N SER A 118 -14.46 15.48 0.55
CA SER A 118 -15.12 16.65 -0.04
C SER A 118 -16.07 16.36 -1.20
N LYS A 119 -16.08 15.14 -1.73
CA LYS A 119 -17.04 14.71 -2.76
C LYS A 119 -18.35 14.19 -2.16
N ASN A 120 -18.48 14.17 -0.84
CA ASN A 120 -19.71 13.79 -0.17
C ASN A 120 -20.82 14.83 -0.42
N ALA A 121 -21.95 14.37 -0.95
CA ALA A 121 -23.10 15.21 -1.29
C ALA A 121 -24.22 15.19 -0.24
N LEU A 122 -24.08 14.41 0.84
CA LEU A 122 -25.12 14.27 1.87
C LEU A 122 -25.04 15.35 2.94
N LEU A 123 -23.83 15.85 3.21
CA LEU A 123 -23.64 16.98 4.11
C LEU A 123 -24.04 18.27 3.42
N LYS A 124 -24.93 19.06 4.04
CA LYS A 124 -25.32 20.39 3.54
C LYS A 124 -24.30 21.49 3.85
N VAL A 125 -23.07 21.12 4.15
CA VAL A 125 -22.03 22.03 4.60
C VAL A 125 -20.77 21.83 3.76
N LYS A 126 -20.13 22.92 3.31
CA LYS A 126 -18.92 22.84 2.46
C LYS A 126 -17.76 22.21 3.22
N ILE A 127 -17.35 21.00 2.83
CA ILE A 127 -16.22 20.31 3.44
C ILE A 127 -14.93 21.06 3.08
N PRO A 128 -14.12 21.51 4.07
CA PRO A 128 -13.04 22.46 3.82
C PRO A 128 -11.83 21.88 3.08
N HIS A 129 -11.60 20.56 3.18
CA HIS A 129 -10.46 19.88 2.58
C HIS A 129 -10.88 18.56 1.94
N ARG A 130 -10.01 17.96 1.11
CA ARG A 130 -10.33 16.74 0.37
C ARG A 130 -10.76 15.57 1.26
N TYR A 131 -10.11 15.39 2.41
CA TYR A 131 -10.47 14.43 3.46
C TYR A 131 -10.36 15.09 4.84
N CYS A 132 -11.40 14.99 5.65
CA CYS A 132 -11.47 15.59 6.98
C CYS A 132 -11.90 14.53 8.02
N VAL A 133 -11.18 14.43 9.13
CA VAL A 133 -11.59 13.61 10.27
C VAL A 133 -12.84 14.22 10.91
N MET A 134 -13.86 13.41 11.19
CA MET A 134 -15.08 13.81 11.88
C MET A 134 -14.90 13.67 13.39
N ASP A 135 -15.23 12.50 13.96
CA ASP A 135 -15.16 12.18 15.38
C ASP A 135 -15.21 10.65 15.58
N TRP A 136 -15.27 10.19 16.82
CA TRP A 136 -15.52 8.82 17.23
C TRP A 136 -17.02 8.52 17.17
N PHE A 137 -17.36 7.33 16.72
CA PHE A 137 -18.73 6.84 16.62
C PHE A 137 -18.82 5.42 17.15
N LEU A 138 -20.03 4.99 17.52
CA LEU A 138 -20.38 3.61 17.83
C LEU A 138 -21.25 3.05 16.72
N ILE A 139 -20.97 1.82 16.29
CA ILE A 139 -21.91 1.07 15.45
C ILE A 139 -23.07 0.65 16.38
N THR A 140 -24.30 0.97 16.04
CA THR A 140 -25.48 0.65 16.87
C THR A 140 -26.45 -0.31 16.21
N ASP A 141 -26.40 -0.40 14.88
CA ASP A 141 -27.26 -1.28 14.11
C ASP A 141 -26.51 -1.76 12.87
N VAL A 142 -26.67 -3.04 12.55
CA VAL A 142 -26.17 -3.65 11.32
C VAL A 142 -27.30 -4.49 10.72
N TRP A 143 -27.62 -4.28 9.45
CA TRP A 143 -28.69 -5.02 8.77
C TRP A 143 -28.38 -5.19 7.29
N MET A 144 -29.10 -6.10 6.60
CA MET A 144 -28.98 -6.28 5.16
C MET A 144 -30.13 -5.62 4.42
N GLU A 145 -29.81 -5.11 3.24
CA GLU A 145 -30.78 -4.58 2.28
C GLU A 145 -30.54 -5.16 0.91
N LYS A 146 -31.62 -5.23 0.12
CA LYS A 146 -31.47 -5.49 -1.32
C LYS A 146 -30.98 -4.21 -2.01
N MET A 147 -29.91 -4.34 -2.78
CA MET A 147 -29.23 -3.30 -3.55
C MET A 147 -29.07 -3.81 -4.99
N GLY A 148 -30.04 -3.47 -5.84
CA GLY A 148 -30.19 -4.09 -7.15
C GLY A 148 -30.57 -5.57 -7.02
N GLN A 149 -29.81 -6.46 -7.65
CA GLN A 149 -30.08 -7.91 -7.61
C GLN A 149 -29.49 -8.64 -6.40
N TYR A 150 -28.62 -7.98 -5.64
CA TYR A 150 -27.89 -8.58 -4.52
C TYR A 150 -28.27 -7.94 -3.19
N ALA A 151 -27.84 -8.54 -2.08
CA ALA A 151 -28.00 -8.00 -0.75
C ALA A 151 -26.67 -7.50 -0.17
N GLY A 152 -26.69 -6.30 0.40
CA GLY A 152 -25.54 -5.66 1.04
C GLY A 152 -25.86 -5.21 2.46
N TYR A 153 -24.83 -5.18 3.30
CA TYR A 153 -24.93 -4.70 4.67
C TYR A 153 -24.95 -3.18 4.74
N ARG A 154 -25.67 -2.70 5.75
CA ARG A 154 -25.69 -1.31 6.20
C ARG A 154 -25.34 -1.24 7.66
N VAL A 155 -24.83 -0.08 8.03
CA VAL A 155 -24.48 0.26 9.38
C VAL A 155 -25.14 1.58 9.75
N ARG A 156 -25.62 1.65 11.00
CA ARG A 156 -25.95 2.91 11.67
C ARG A 156 -24.89 3.18 12.71
N LEU A 157 -24.38 4.40 12.70
CA LEU A 157 -23.37 4.88 13.63
C LEU A 157 -23.89 6.10 14.40
N GLU A 158 -23.59 6.16 15.68
CA GLU A 158 -23.90 7.28 16.57
C GLU A 158 -22.61 7.95 17.06
N LYS A 159 -22.54 9.29 17.01
CA LYS A 159 -21.41 10.07 17.50
C LYS A 159 -21.19 9.78 18.99
N LEU A 160 -19.97 9.43 19.36
CA LEU A 160 -19.63 9.00 20.71
C LEU A 160 -19.66 10.13 21.72
N ASP A 161 -19.25 11.35 21.38
CA ASP A 161 -19.41 12.50 22.28
C ASP A 161 -20.58 13.37 21.81
N LEU A 162 -21.67 13.41 22.58
CA LEU A 162 -22.83 14.25 22.29
C LEU A 162 -22.79 15.59 23.05
N SER A 163 -21.76 15.79 23.88
CA SER A 163 -21.56 17.06 24.60
C SER A 163 -20.96 18.16 23.70
N THR A 164 -20.65 17.84 22.46
CA THR A 164 -20.12 18.81 21.49
C THR A 164 -20.79 18.63 20.13
N LYS A 165 -21.07 19.73 19.43
CA LYS A 165 -21.47 19.66 18.03
C LYS A 165 -20.26 19.30 17.15
N GLY A 166 -20.48 18.45 16.15
CA GLY A 166 -19.46 18.18 15.14
C GLY A 166 -19.16 19.44 14.33
N TRP A 167 -17.92 19.59 13.86
CA TRP A 167 -17.55 20.73 13.00
C TRP A 167 -18.32 20.76 11.67
N TRP A 168 -19.00 19.66 11.31
CA TRP A 168 -19.87 19.48 10.15
C TRP A 168 -21.37 19.71 10.42
N ALA A 169 -21.74 20.15 11.63
CA ALA A 169 -23.12 20.53 11.91
C ALA A 169 -23.53 21.77 11.10
N GLU A 170 -24.81 21.86 10.74
CA GLU A 170 -25.39 23.03 10.06
C GLU A 170 -25.39 24.25 11.01
N GLN A 171 -25.02 25.44 10.52
CA GLN A 171 -24.92 26.67 11.33
C GLN A 171 -26.25 27.11 11.94
N GLU A 172 -27.36 26.86 11.25
CA GLU A 172 -28.72 27.15 11.74
C GLU A 172 -29.20 26.15 12.80
N SER A 173 -28.41 25.12 13.13
CA SER A 173 -28.72 24.31 14.31
C SER A 173 -28.53 25.19 15.54
N ASP A 174 -29.63 25.49 16.22
CA ASP A 174 -29.69 26.38 17.37
C ASP A 174 -28.51 26.12 18.34
N GLU A 175 -27.58 27.09 18.44
CA GLU A 175 -26.39 27.02 19.30
C GLU A 175 -26.79 26.92 20.79
N THR A 176 -28.04 27.24 21.12
CA THR A 176 -28.59 27.23 22.47
C THR A 176 -29.27 25.93 22.88
N LEU A 177 -29.45 24.96 21.96
CA LEU A 177 -30.02 23.66 22.32
C LEU A 177 -29.09 22.94 23.30
N PRO A 178 -29.55 22.62 24.53
CA PRO A 178 -28.69 22.04 25.55
C PRO A 178 -28.13 20.69 25.11
N LEU A 179 -26.86 20.49 25.44
CA LEU A 179 -26.08 19.25 25.35
C LEU A 179 -26.57 18.15 26.32
N THR A 180 -27.85 18.17 26.68
CA THR A 180 -28.51 17.14 27.50
C THR A 180 -28.67 15.85 26.69
N PRO A 181 -28.62 14.65 27.31
CA PRO A 181 -28.81 13.40 26.59
C PRO A 181 -30.14 13.42 25.85
N ARG A 182 -30.08 13.46 24.52
CA ARG A 182 -31.21 13.29 23.59
C ARG A 182 -31.69 11.84 23.64
N ASN A 183 -32.08 11.36 24.82
CA ASN A 183 -32.73 10.07 24.97
C ASN A 183 -34.17 10.26 24.53
N SER A 184 -34.47 9.90 23.28
CA SER A 184 -35.82 9.43 22.99
C SER A 184 -36.02 8.15 23.79
N ASP A 185 -36.80 8.19 24.86
CA ASP A 185 -37.15 6.99 25.65
C ASP A 185 -37.95 5.96 24.85
N ARG A 186 -38.36 6.31 23.62
CA ARG A 186 -38.95 5.38 22.66
C ARG A 186 -37.88 4.73 21.79
N PRO A 187 -37.51 3.46 22.04
CA PRO A 187 -36.75 2.68 21.07
C PRO A 187 -37.57 2.45 19.80
N PRO A 188 -36.91 2.26 18.64
CA PRO A 188 -37.61 1.94 17.40
C PRO A 188 -38.45 0.67 17.56
N PRO A 189 -39.70 0.64 17.04
CA PRO A 189 -40.57 -0.53 17.14
C PRO A 189 -39.87 -1.78 16.61
N SER A 190 -40.00 -2.91 17.31
CA SER A 190 -39.41 -4.19 16.86
C SER A 190 -40.49 -5.27 16.74
N ARG A 191 -40.35 -6.16 15.77
CA ARG A 191 -41.30 -7.25 15.52
C ARG A 191 -40.56 -8.53 15.11
N ALA A 192 -41.11 -9.68 15.48
CA ALA A 192 -40.66 -10.98 15.01
C ALA A 192 -41.24 -11.31 13.63
N CYS A 193 -40.42 -11.85 12.74
CA CYS A 193 -40.89 -12.34 11.45
C CYS A 193 -41.74 -13.60 11.63
N ARG A 194 -42.96 -13.60 11.08
CA ARG A 194 -43.83 -14.79 11.09
C ARG A 194 -43.28 -15.97 10.29
N SER A 195 -42.31 -15.75 9.39
CA SER A 195 -41.75 -16.81 8.54
C SER A 195 -40.46 -17.42 9.08
N CYS A 196 -39.53 -16.62 9.60
CA CYS A 196 -38.26 -17.14 10.15
C CYS A 196 -38.15 -17.03 11.68
N GLY A 197 -39.08 -16.38 12.35
CA GLY A 197 -39.05 -16.17 13.81
C GLY A 197 -38.11 -15.06 14.29
N ASN A 198 -37.17 -14.61 13.45
CA ASN A 198 -36.16 -13.62 13.87
C ASN A 198 -36.77 -12.24 14.15
N TRP A 199 -36.30 -11.61 15.23
CA TRP A 199 -36.66 -10.24 15.61
C TRP A 199 -35.84 -9.22 14.82
N SER A 200 -36.50 -8.14 14.39
CA SER A 200 -35.80 -6.98 13.81
C SER A 200 -36.54 -5.67 14.09
N LYS A 201 -35.78 -4.58 14.15
CA LYS A 201 -36.29 -3.21 14.29
C LYS A 201 -37.03 -2.80 13.01
N GLN A 202 -38.05 -1.97 13.15
CA GLN A 202 -38.72 -1.30 12.05
C GLN A 202 -37.86 -0.11 11.60
N ILE A 203 -36.96 -0.38 10.66
CA ILE A 203 -36.05 0.63 10.10
C ILE A 203 -36.82 1.66 9.26
N TYR A 204 -37.91 1.24 8.62
CA TYR A 204 -38.66 2.04 7.65
C TYR A 204 -40.10 2.30 8.11
N ILE A 205 -40.53 3.58 8.11
CA ILE A 205 -41.94 3.93 8.31
C ILE A 205 -42.76 3.70 7.03
N ARG A 206 -42.14 3.95 5.87
CA ARG A 206 -42.64 3.55 4.55
C ARG A 206 -41.61 2.63 3.92
N PRO A 207 -41.98 1.42 3.50
CA PRO A 207 -43.36 0.86 3.46
C PRO A 207 -43.89 0.40 4.83
N GLY A 208 -43.01 0.23 5.82
CA GLY A 208 -43.33 -0.32 7.14
C GLY A 208 -42.31 -1.37 7.56
N TRP A 209 -42.63 -2.16 8.58
CA TRP A 209 -41.78 -3.26 9.02
C TRP A 209 -41.69 -4.37 7.96
N MET A 210 -40.45 -4.85 7.71
CA MET A 210 -40.14 -5.95 6.79
C MET A 210 -39.06 -6.85 7.39
N CYS A 211 -38.98 -8.10 6.93
CA CYS A 211 -37.90 -8.97 7.31
C CYS A 211 -36.60 -8.56 6.60
N LEU A 212 -35.53 -8.34 7.37
CA LEU A 212 -34.20 -7.98 6.88
C LEU A 212 -33.19 -9.14 6.95
N GLU A 213 -33.66 -10.32 7.31
CA GLU A 213 -32.87 -11.55 7.34
C GLU A 213 -32.76 -12.15 5.93
N LYS A 214 -31.57 -12.16 5.35
CA LYS A 214 -31.35 -12.59 3.95
C LYS A 214 -31.72 -14.05 3.70
N SER A 215 -31.60 -14.91 4.71
CA SER A 215 -31.99 -16.33 4.60
C SER A 215 -33.51 -16.56 4.62
N CYS A 216 -34.30 -15.53 4.92
CA CYS A 216 -35.76 -15.62 5.00
C CYS A 216 -36.43 -15.50 3.63
N SER A 217 -37.47 -16.30 3.37
CA SER A 217 -38.32 -16.20 2.17
C SER A 217 -39.08 -14.87 2.05
N LYS A 218 -39.22 -14.13 3.16
CA LYS A 218 -39.84 -12.80 3.23
C LYS A 218 -38.81 -11.65 3.27
N PHE A 219 -37.54 -11.94 2.99
CA PHE A 219 -36.49 -10.91 2.91
C PHE A 219 -36.89 -9.81 1.92
N TRP A 220 -36.83 -8.56 2.37
CA TRP A 220 -37.06 -7.38 1.52
C TRP A 220 -38.44 -7.32 0.86
N GLN A 221 -39.47 -7.91 1.49
CA GLN A 221 -40.86 -7.89 1.01
C GLN A 221 -41.78 -7.17 1.99
N PHE A 222 -42.70 -6.37 1.45
CA PHE A 222 -43.86 -5.83 2.16
C PHE A 222 -45.14 -6.29 1.46
N ARG A 223 -46.06 -6.91 2.21
CA ARG A 223 -47.30 -7.51 1.67
C ARG A 223 -47.04 -8.42 0.45
N ASN A 224 -45.98 -9.25 0.51
CA ASN A 224 -45.52 -10.17 -0.54
C ASN A 224 -45.02 -9.50 -1.84
N THR A 225 -44.73 -8.20 -1.81
CA THR A 225 -44.16 -7.47 -2.95
C THR A 225 -42.88 -6.75 -2.55
N GLU A 226 -41.98 -6.53 -3.50
CA GLU A 226 -40.80 -5.71 -3.27
C GLU A 226 -41.20 -4.22 -3.28
N PRO A 227 -41.00 -3.50 -2.16
CA PRO A 227 -41.34 -2.08 -2.10
C PRO A 227 -40.36 -1.23 -2.93
N LYS A 228 -40.86 -0.12 -3.46
CA LYS A 228 -40.07 0.84 -4.26
C LYS A 228 -39.73 2.13 -3.52
N GLU A 229 -40.52 2.47 -2.49
CA GLU A 229 -40.38 3.70 -1.73
C GLU A 229 -39.97 3.38 -0.30
N PHE A 230 -38.94 4.08 0.18
CA PHE A 230 -38.36 3.86 1.49
C PHE A 230 -38.19 5.19 2.22
N GLN A 231 -38.70 5.25 3.44
CA GLN A 231 -38.47 6.37 4.35
C GLN A 231 -38.14 5.82 5.73
N TYR A 232 -37.04 6.28 6.33
CA TYR A 232 -36.65 5.85 7.65
C TYR A 232 -37.71 6.19 8.71
N HIS A 233 -37.83 5.31 9.70
CA HIS A 233 -38.66 5.58 10.86
C HIS A 233 -38.05 6.73 11.69
N PRO A 234 -38.81 7.76 12.08
CA PRO A 234 -38.30 8.86 12.90
C PRO A 234 -37.63 8.36 14.19
N ASP A 235 -38.29 7.44 14.92
CA ASP A 235 -37.71 6.81 16.11
C ASP A 235 -36.43 6.01 15.81
N PHE A 236 -36.18 5.56 14.58
CA PHE A 236 -34.91 4.91 14.25
C PHE A 236 -33.78 5.92 14.01
N ILE A 237 -34.08 7.05 13.36
CA ILE A 237 -33.10 8.11 13.11
C ILE A 237 -32.75 8.85 14.41
N ASN A 238 -33.78 9.25 15.17
CA ASN A 238 -33.64 10.16 16.31
C ASN A 238 -33.28 9.45 17.62
N TYR A 239 -33.34 8.12 17.68
CA TYR A 239 -32.96 7.38 18.88
C TYR A 239 -31.46 7.48 19.17
N ARG A 240 -31.10 7.55 20.45
CA ARG A 240 -29.72 7.48 20.94
C ARG A 240 -29.65 6.31 21.91
N HIS A 241 -28.72 5.39 21.68
CA HIS A 241 -28.64 4.21 22.54
C HIS A 241 -28.10 4.60 23.93
N PRO A 242 -28.69 4.06 25.02
CA PRO A 242 -28.14 4.25 26.35
C PRO A 242 -26.67 3.84 26.41
N ARG A 243 -25.84 4.69 27.01
CA ARG A 243 -24.39 4.49 27.12
C ARG A 243 -24.08 3.82 28.45
N GLY A 244 -23.64 2.56 28.37
CA GLY A 244 -23.18 1.81 29.55
C GLY A 244 -21.74 2.20 29.93
N PRO A 245 -21.31 1.87 31.16
CA PRO A 245 -19.93 2.07 31.60
C PRO A 245 -18.91 1.25 30.79
N ASP A 246 -19.37 0.22 30.07
CA ASP A 246 -18.52 -0.71 29.31
C ASP A 246 -17.99 -0.16 27.98
N ILE A 247 -18.35 1.07 27.58
CA ILE A 247 -17.82 1.66 26.35
C ILE A 247 -16.36 2.02 26.58
N GLN A 248 -15.47 1.36 25.84
CA GLN A 248 -14.03 1.62 25.90
C GLN A 248 -13.74 3.08 25.52
N ASN A 249 -12.90 3.75 26.32
CA ASN A 249 -12.38 5.05 25.94
C ASN A 249 -11.46 4.88 24.71
N PRO A 250 -11.78 5.46 23.54
CA PRO A 250 -10.97 5.29 22.35
C PRO A 250 -9.65 6.07 22.38
N GLY A 251 -9.44 6.91 23.38
CA GLY A 251 -8.34 7.86 23.41
C GLY A 251 -8.56 9.03 22.44
N PRO A 252 -7.51 9.84 22.19
CA PRO A 252 -7.62 10.99 21.32
C PRO A 252 -7.88 10.58 19.86
N LEU A 253 -8.69 11.37 19.13
CA LEU A 253 -8.89 11.19 17.69
C LEU A 253 -7.59 11.29 16.90
N ILE A 254 -6.71 12.18 17.35
CA ILE A 254 -5.41 12.47 16.79
C ILE A 254 -4.46 12.70 17.95
N GLU A 255 -3.32 12.03 17.89
CA GLU A 255 -2.19 12.34 18.74
C GLU A 255 -1.32 13.41 18.07
N LEU A 256 -1.18 14.56 18.73
CA LEU A 256 -0.20 15.56 18.31
C LEU A 256 1.15 15.18 18.92
N VAL A 257 1.98 14.52 18.12
CA VAL A 257 3.32 14.14 18.55
C VAL A 257 4.27 15.30 18.30
N ASP A 258 4.88 15.83 19.36
CA ASP A 258 5.99 16.78 19.24
C ASP A 258 7.27 16.06 18.82
N ARG A 259 7.58 16.12 17.53
CA ARG A 259 8.80 15.51 16.95
C ARG A 259 10.02 16.44 17.01
N ASN A 260 9.92 17.62 17.64
CA ASN A 260 11.08 18.51 17.84
C ASN A 260 12.04 17.97 18.92
N LEU A 261 11.56 17.08 19.79
CA LEU A 261 12.42 16.40 20.76
C LEU A 261 13.26 15.34 20.04
N GLU A 262 14.54 15.64 19.88
CA GLU A 262 15.54 14.73 19.35
C GLU A 262 15.71 13.52 20.29
N PRO A 263 15.57 12.27 19.79
CA PRO A 263 15.64 11.07 20.62
C PRO A 263 17.08 10.88 21.11
N SER A 264 17.32 10.32 22.29
CA SER A 264 18.69 10.13 22.79
C SER A 264 19.54 9.23 21.88
N GLU A 265 18.91 8.26 21.22
CA GLU A 265 19.54 7.28 20.33
C GLU A 265 18.92 7.32 18.92
N GLY A 266 19.64 6.78 17.93
CA GLY A 266 19.10 6.62 16.59
C GLY A 266 18.02 5.54 16.55
N LEU A 267 16.87 5.88 15.97
CA LEU A 267 15.74 4.96 15.76
C LEU A 267 15.43 4.84 14.27
N ALA A 268 14.93 3.67 13.88
CA ALA A 268 14.42 3.44 12.53
C ALA A 268 13.10 2.68 12.53
N ASP A 269 12.33 2.83 13.59
CA ASP A 269 11.02 2.21 13.73
C ASP A 269 9.96 2.86 12.81
N ARG A 270 8.71 2.36 12.89
CA ARG A 270 7.60 2.91 12.11
C ARG A 270 7.30 4.37 12.44
N GLU A 271 7.56 4.79 13.67
CA GLU A 271 7.26 6.12 14.18
C GLU A 271 8.18 7.18 13.60
N GLU A 272 9.42 6.83 13.28
CA GLU A 272 10.33 7.74 12.61
C GLU A 272 9.84 8.13 11.21
N TRP A 273 9.07 7.32 10.48
CA TRP A 273 8.59 7.71 9.13
C TRP A 273 7.07 7.80 9.00
N ARG A 274 6.33 7.69 10.12
CA ARG A 274 4.89 7.97 10.17
C ARG A 274 4.61 9.41 9.79
N GLY A 275 3.46 9.68 9.18
CA GLY A 275 2.99 11.05 9.00
C GLY A 275 2.64 11.70 10.33
N ILE A 276 2.62 13.03 10.37
CA ILE A 276 2.26 13.82 11.56
C ILE A 276 1.10 14.76 11.25
N VAL A 277 0.35 15.16 12.27
CA VAL A 277 -0.63 16.24 12.13
C VAL A 277 0.03 17.57 12.45
N CYS A 278 -0.02 18.50 11.50
CA CYS A 278 0.50 19.85 11.67
C CYS A 278 -0.16 20.54 12.87
N PRO A 279 0.59 21.04 13.86
CA PRO A 279 0.00 21.72 15.01
C PRO A 279 -0.62 23.08 14.64
N LYS A 280 -0.19 23.68 13.52
CA LYS A 280 -0.68 24.99 13.05
C LYS A 280 -1.96 24.89 12.22
N CYS A 281 -1.93 24.09 11.15
CA CYS A 281 -3.06 24.01 10.20
C CYS A 281 -3.86 22.71 10.29
N ARG A 282 -3.45 21.74 11.12
CA ARG A 282 -4.11 20.41 11.27
C ARG A 282 -4.02 19.49 10.04
N LYS A 283 -3.23 19.84 9.03
CA LYS A 283 -2.94 18.96 7.87
C LYS A 283 -2.14 17.73 8.30
N CYS A 284 -2.48 16.57 7.76
CA CYS A 284 -1.68 15.36 7.81
C CYS A 284 -0.50 15.50 6.84
N ILE A 285 0.71 15.56 7.39
CA ILE A 285 1.98 15.74 6.68
C ILE A 285 2.68 14.39 6.60
N GLN A 286 3.02 13.94 5.39
CA GLN A 286 3.85 12.76 5.19
C GLN A 286 5.35 13.13 5.32
N ARG A 287 6.18 12.20 5.80
CA ARG A 287 7.65 12.35 5.71
C ARG A 287 8.09 12.08 4.27
N VAL A 288 8.14 13.13 3.45
CA VAL A 288 8.50 13.03 2.01
C VAL A 288 10.01 12.99 1.83
N THR A 289 10.76 13.86 2.52
CA THR A 289 12.23 13.84 2.51
C THR A 289 12.77 13.01 3.66
N TRP A 290 14.00 12.53 3.50
CA TRP A 290 14.67 11.70 4.49
C TRP A 290 14.77 12.35 5.86
N ASP A 291 14.83 13.67 5.93
CA ASP A 291 15.21 14.46 7.09
C ASP A 291 14.11 15.40 7.59
N ALA A 292 12.92 15.44 6.98
CA ALA A 292 11.90 16.40 7.39
C ALA A 292 10.45 15.98 7.15
N TRP A 293 9.59 16.48 8.03
CA TRP A 293 8.18 16.68 7.75
C TRP A 293 7.97 18.14 7.39
N ASP A 294 7.57 18.40 6.15
CA ASP A 294 7.34 19.75 5.66
C ASP A 294 5.91 19.87 5.14
N CYS A 295 5.11 20.72 5.80
CA CYS A 295 3.74 21.00 5.40
C CYS A 295 3.67 21.59 3.99
N ALA A 296 4.74 22.29 3.59
CA ALA A 296 4.83 22.92 2.29
C ALA A 296 5.18 21.95 1.15
N ASN A 297 5.88 20.86 1.49
CA ASN A 297 6.32 19.83 0.57
C ASN A 297 5.20 18.80 0.33
N ASP A 298 4.14 19.24 -0.35
CA ASP A 298 3.03 18.40 -0.76
C ASP A 298 2.73 18.59 -2.24
N ALA A 299 2.87 17.52 -3.03
CA ALA A 299 2.55 17.52 -4.45
C ALA A 299 1.05 17.71 -4.74
N ALA A 300 0.19 17.51 -3.73
CA ALA A 300 -1.24 17.77 -3.79
C ALA A 300 -1.64 19.05 -3.03
N ARG A 301 -0.70 19.96 -2.77
CA ARG A 301 -0.97 21.25 -2.12
C ARG A 301 -1.84 22.12 -3.03
N GLU A 302 -2.93 22.63 -2.48
CA GLU A 302 -3.81 23.59 -3.14
C GLU A 302 -3.30 25.04 -2.95
N PRO A 303 -3.60 25.97 -3.88
CA PRO A 303 -3.08 27.34 -3.84
C PRO A 303 -3.43 28.14 -2.58
N GLU A 304 -4.56 27.85 -1.94
CA GLU A 304 -5.01 28.55 -0.73
C GLU A 304 -4.23 28.11 0.52
N GLU A 305 -3.47 27.02 0.45
CA GLU A 305 -2.68 26.53 1.57
C GLU A 305 -1.40 27.33 1.74
N THR A 306 -1.31 28.12 2.82
CA THR A 306 -0.16 29.00 3.10
C THR A 306 0.76 28.51 4.23
N CYS A 307 0.41 27.41 4.89
CA CYS A 307 1.21 26.88 6.01
C CYS A 307 2.62 26.48 5.55
N CYS A 308 3.63 26.91 6.30
CA CYS A 308 5.04 26.60 6.08
C CYS A 308 5.66 25.91 7.32
N TYR A 309 4.84 25.18 8.07
CA TYR A 309 5.34 24.44 9.23
C TYR A 309 6.23 23.30 8.78
N THR A 310 7.43 23.22 9.35
CA THR A 310 8.41 22.20 9.03
C THR A 310 9.05 21.70 10.33
N ILE A 311 9.25 20.40 10.44
CA ILE A 311 10.08 19.76 11.46
C ILE A 311 11.23 19.09 10.73
N VAL A 312 12.46 19.51 11.04
CA VAL A 312 13.67 18.81 10.62
C VAL A 312 13.99 17.76 11.67
N ARG A 313 14.18 16.52 11.22
CA ARG A 313 14.50 15.32 12.00
C ARG A 313 15.80 14.74 11.47
N LYS A 314 16.92 15.20 12.03
CA LYS A 314 18.23 14.69 11.63
C LYS A 314 18.35 13.23 12.06
N MET A 315 18.85 12.39 11.17
CA MET A 315 19.14 11.02 11.53
C MET A 315 20.29 11.00 12.55
N ARG A 316 20.03 10.43 13.72
CA ARG A 316 21.09 9.99 14.61
C ARG A 316 21.60 8.64 14.14
N GLU A 317 22.90 8.44 14.30
CA GLU A 317 23.53 7.20 13.88
C GLU A 317 22.98 6.02 14.67
N ILE A 318 22.49 5.03 13.94
CA ILE A 318 22.10 3.72 14.45
C ILE A 318 23.30 2.81 14.31
N SER A 319 23.73 2.25 15.43
CA SER A 319 24.83 1.29 15.42
C SER A 319 24.48 0.06 14.58
N LEU A 320 25.48 -0.55 13.93
CA LEU A 320 25.24 -1.79 13.20
C LEU A 320 24.74 -2.91 14.12
N LYS A 321 25.20 -2.95 15.38
CA LYS A 321 24.73 -3.90 16.38
C LYS A 321 23.22 -3.77 16.58
N THR A 322 22.73 -2.55 16.83
CA THR A 322 21.30 -2.24 17.00
C THR A 322 20.51 -2.60 15.73
N ALA A 323 21.04 -2.30 14.54
CA ALA A 323 20.39 -2.64 13.28
C ALA A 323 20.30 -4.16 13.02
N LEU A 324 21.08 -4.97 13.75
CA LEU A 324 21.14 -6.43 13.63
C LEU A 324 20.56 -7.17 14.85
N GLU A 325 20.11 -6.46 15.89
CA GLU A 325 19.52 -7.03 17.10
C GLU A 325 18.19 -7.74 16.81
N ASP A 326 17.89 -8.78 17.60
CA ASP A 326 16.67 -9.61 17.52
C ASP A 326 16.39 -10.30 16.18
N ILE A 327 17.37 -10.33 15.28
CA ILE A 327 17.27 -11.03 13.99
C ILE A 327 17.45 -12.54 14.22
N LYS A 328 16.33 -13.26 14.38
CA LYS A 328 16.34 -14.73 14.53
C LYS A 328 16.83 -15.42 13.25
N PRO A 329 17.61 -16.51 13.33
CA PRO A 329 17.96 -17.30 12.16
C PRO A 329 16.70 -17.85 11.50
N TYR A 330 16.68 -17.91 10.16
CA TYR A 330 15.58 -18.58 9.49
C TYR A 330 15.68 -20.09 9.70
N THR A 331 14.52 -20.73 9.88
CA THR A 331 14.44 -22.19 9.93
C THR A 331 14.80 -22.81 8.57
N ARG A 332 15.20 -24.08 8.59
CA ARG A 332 15.46 -24.84 7.36
C ARG A 332 14.24 -24.89 6.43
N SER A 333 13.02 -24.96 6.99
CA SER A 333 11.77 -24.94 6.22
C SER A 333 11.55 -23.58 5.55
N GLN A 334 11.87 -22.49 6.26
CA GLN A 334 11.84 -21.16 5.71
C GLN A 334 12.84 -21.07 4.54
N LEU A 335 14.06 -21.60 4.67
CA LEU A 335 15.14 -21.50 3.68
C LEU A 335 15.01 -22.43 2.45
N ARG A 336 13.97 -23.26 2.34
CA ARG A 336 13.81 -24.12 1.17
C ARG A 336 13.62 -23.28 -0.09
N CYS A 337 14.45 -23.54 -1.10
CA CYS A 337 14.29 -23.00 -2.44
C CYS A 337 14.32 -24.14 -3.47
N GLY A 338 13.74 -23.87 -4.65
CA GLY A 338 13.71 -24.85 -5.73
C GLY A 338 15.03 -25.01 -6.49
N ILE A 339 16.01 -24.13 -6.26
CA ILE A 339 17.26 -24.07 -7.02
C ILE A 339 18.45 -24.07 -6.06
N GLN A 340 19.29 -25.10 -6.14
CA GLN A 340 20.53 -25.14 -5.37
C GLN A 340 21.63 -24.31 -6.05
N PRO A 341 22.42 -23.53 -5.29
CA PRO A 341 23.53 -22.79 -5.87
C PRO A 341 24.76 -23.67 -6.08
N VAL A 342 25.56 -23.30 -7.07
CA VAL A 342 26.98 -23.69 -7.14
C VAL A 342 27.75 -22.81 -6.15
N VAL A 343 28.43 -23.41 -5.18
CA VAL A 343 29.15 -22.71 -4.11
C VAL A 343 30.65 -22.75 -4.35
N ASP A 344 31.29 -21.59 -4.37
CA ASP A 344 32.73 -21.41 -4.49
C ASP A 344 33.28 -20.60 -3.32
N LYS A 345 34.13 -21.23 -2.52
CA LYS A 345 34.74 -20.66 -1.30
C LYS A 345 36.19 -20.24 -1.48
N HIS A 346 36.74 -20.35 -2.68
CA HIS A 346 38.18 -20.27 -2.91
C HIS A 346 38.57 -19.21 -3.93
N SER A 347 37.90 -19.13 -5.09
CA SER A 347 38.44 -18.34 -6.20
C SER A 347 38.41 -16.82 -5.98
N LEU A 348 37.48 -16.33 -5.14
CA LEU A 348 37.35 -14.91 -4.80
C LEU A 348 37.32 -14.68 -3.28
N LYS A 349 38.15 -15.44 -2.55
CA LYS A 349 38.37 -15.14 -1.13
C LYS A 349 38.70 -13.65 -0.96
N PRO A 350 38.15 -13.00 0.08
CA PRO A 350 37.42 -13.57 1.22
C PRO A 350 35.94 -13.91 0.99
N TYR A 351 35.34 -13.63 -0.18
CA TYR A 351 33.93 -13.92 -0.42
C TYR A 351 33.67 -15.42 -0.60
N GLU A 352 32.57 -15.90 -0.02
CA GLU A 352 31.90 -17.12 -0.51
C GLU A 352 30.95 -16.70 -1.63
N VAL A 353 31.07 -17.33 -2.79
CA VAL A 353 30.25 -17.04 -3.96
C VAL A 353 29.24 -18.16 -4.16
N ARG A 354 27.97 -17.79 -4.30
CA ARG A 354 26.87 -18.72 -4.61
C ARG A 354 26.23 -18.31 -5.93
N THR A 355 26.25 -19.19 -6.91
CA THR A 355 25.67 -18.92 -8.23
C THR A 355 24.45 -19.79 -8.46
N TYR A 356 23.30 -19.15 -8.69
CA TYR A 356 22.03 -19.78 -9.01
C TYR A 356 21.80 -19.65 -10.51
N ASN A 357 21.84 -20.78 -11.23
CA ASN A 357 21.63 -20.80 -12.67
C ASN A 357 20.16 -21.00 -13.00
N LEU A 358 19.62 -20.18 -13.90
CA LEU A 358 18.27 -20.31 -14.45
C LEU A 358 18.42 -20.68 -15.94
N PRO A 359 18.23 -21.96 -16.32
CA PRO A 359 18.47 -22.43 -17.68
C PRO A 359 17.70 -21.62 -18.74
N GLY A 360 18.41 -21.13 -19.76
CA GLY A 360 17.84 -20.32 -20.86
C GLY A 360 17.44 -18.89 -20.47
N VAL A 361 17.71 -18.48 -19.23
CA VAL A 361 17.27 -17.19 -18.68
C VAL A 361 18.45 -16.34 -18.23
N GLY A 362 19.34 -16.89 -17.40
CA GLY A 362 20.46 -16.14 -16.84
C GLY A 362 20.95 -16.73 -15.52
N SER A 363 21.63 -15.91 -14.73
CA SER A 363 22.20 -16.32 -13.44
C SER A 363 22.02 -15.25 -12.37
N ILE A 364 22.07 -15.70 -11.12
CA ILE A 364 22.10 -14.83 -9.95
C ILE A 364 23.32 -15.21 -9.13
N THR A 365 24.25 -14.29 -8.94
CA THR A 365 25.48 -14.49 -8.18
C THR A 365 25.39 -13.73 -6.86
N HIS A 366 25.49 -14.45 -5.75
CA HIS A 366 25.52 -13.91 -4.40
C HIS A 366 26.93 -13.99 -3.83
N PHE A 367 27.54 -12.84 -3.60
CA PHE A 367 28.82 -12.71 -2.90
C PHE A 367 28.52 -12.48 -1.43
N VAL A 368 28.69 -13.52 -0.63
CA VAL A 368 28.41 -13.52 0.80
C VAL A 368 29.56 -12.86 1.54
N SER A 369 29.25 -11.79 2.27
CA SER A 369 30.24 -11.04 3.04
C SER A 369 30.61 -11.74 4.36
N ASN A 370 31.63 -11.22 5.03
CA ASN A 370 32.05 -11.66 6.35
C ASN A 370 32.74 -10.49 7.10
N PRO A 371 33.06 -10.65 8.39
CA PRO A 371 33.71 -9.59 9.17
C PRO A 371 34.99 -9.04 8.52
N THR A 372 35.84 -9.90 7.95
CA THR A 372 37.07 -9.48 7.25
C THR A 372 36.79 -8.53 6.09
N ILE A 373 35.66 -8.67 5.39
CA ILE A 373 35.23 -7.74 4.34
C ILE A 373 34.61 -6.48 4.95
N ASN A 374 33.74 -6.67 5.93
CA ASN A 374 32.88 -5.62 6.47
C ASN A 374 33.65 -4.56 7.27
N GLU A 375 34.69 -4.98 8.01
CA GLU A 375 35.49 -4.15 8.92
C GLU A 375 36.65 -3.41 8.24
N ARG A 376 36.91 -3.67 6.96
CA ARG A 376 37.95 -2.97 6.20
C ARG A 376 37.74 -1.46 6.17
N THR A 377 38.83 -0.73 5.98
CA THR A 377 38.77 0.70 5.67
C THR A 377 37.88 0.91 4.44
N ASN A 378 36.94 1.85 4.54
CA ASN A 378 35.90 2.08 3.51
C ASN A 378 35.02 0.85 3.22
N GLY A 379 34.97 -0.11 4.15
CA GLY A 379 34.14 -1.32 4.10
C GLY A 379 32.66 -1.07 4.37
N PRO A 380 31.81 -2.10 4.22
CA PRO A 380 30.39 -2.06 4.57
C PRO A 380 30.06 -1.42 5.92
N ASN A 381 30.83 -1.66 6.99
CA ASN A 381 30.59 -1.06 8.31
C ASN A 381 30.71 0.48 8.24
N TYR A 382 31.78 0.97 7.61
CA TYR A 382 31.99 2.40 7.40
C TYR A 382 30.91 3.00 6.51
N LEU A 383 30.57 2.35 5.40
CA LEU A 383 29.53 2.85 4.49
C LEU A 383 28.18 2.98 5.19
N PHE A 384 27.80 1.99 6.01
CA PHE A 384 26.56 2.06 6.78
C PHE A 384 26.54 3.22 7.79
N SER A 385 27.64 3.46 8.49
CA SER A 385 27.77 4.63 9.39
C SER A 385 27.70 5.95 8.62
N ALA A 386 28.47 6.07 7.53
CA ALA A 386 28.63 7.30 6.79
C ALA A 386 27.35 7.72 6.05
N LEU A 387 26.63 6.78 5.42
CA LEU A 387 25.40 7.08 4.68
C LEU A 387 24.29 7.67 5.56
N GLN A 388 24.29 7.40 6.87
CA GLN A 388 23.34 7.97 7.82
C GLN A 388 23.59 9.46 8.10
N LYS A 389 24.84 9.90 7.97
CA LYS A 389 25.32 11.25 8.31
C LYS A 389 25.30 12.20 7.12
N LEU A 390 25.24 11.66 5.90
CA LEU A 390 25.27 12.42 4.67
C LEU A 390 23.86 12.88 4.28
N ASP A 391 23.76 14.10 3.79
CA ASP A 391 22.61 14.50 3.00
C ASP A 391 22.75 13.96 1.57
N LEU A 392 22.12 12.80 1.34
CA LEU A 392 22.07 12.18 0.03
C LEU A 392 20.97 12.80 -0.85
N GLY A 393 20.02 13.56 -0.30
CA GLY A 393 18.81 13.98 -0.99
C GLY A 393 17.78 12.85 -1.17
N LEU A 394 17.76 11.88 -0.25
CA LEU A 394 16.80 10.78 -0.23
C LEU A 394 15.37 11.32 -0.05
N LYS A 395 14.45 10.94 -0.94
CA LYS A 395 13.02 11.31 -0.85
C LYS A 395 12.08 10.18 -1.31
N ARG A 396 10.83 10.22 -0.89
CA ARG A 396 9.75 9.34 -1.39
C ARG A 396 9.13 9.98 -2.63
N TYR A 397 8.87 9.18 -3.66
CA TYR A 397 8.39 9.69 -4.95
C TYR A 397 6.92 9.32 -5.20
N PRO A 398 6.12 10.20 -5.81
CA PRO A 398 4.78 9.85 -6.26
C PRO A 398 4.79 8.69 -7.27
N LEU A 399 3.96 7.68 -7.05
CA LEU A 399 3.74 6.55 -7.94
C LEU A 399 2.78 6.96 -9.08
N GLY A 400 3.29 7.02 -10.31
CA GLY A 400 2.51 7.47 -11.48
C GLY A 400 1.32 6.55 -11.83
N SER A 401 1.45 5.24 -11.60
CA SER A 401 0.44 4.22 -11.92
C SER A 401 -0.36 3.74 -10.70
N ALA A 402 -0.30 4.46 -9.57
CA ALA A 402 -1.03 4.05 -8.38
C ALA A 402 -2.55 4.15 -8.57
N GLN A 403 -3.27 3.13 -8.11
CA GLN A 403 -4.75 3.13 -8.08
C GLN A 403 -5.32 4.27 -7.24
N VAL A 404 -4.55 4.76 -6.26
CA VAL A 404 -4.92 5.88 -5.39
C VAL A 404 -3.99 7.05 -5.71
N LYS A 405 -4.56 8.14 -6.25
CA LYS A 405 -3.81 9.36 -6.59
C LYS A 405 -3.07 9.90 -5.35
N GLY A 406 -1.83 10.35 -5.55
CA GLY A 406 -0.99 10.89 -4.49
C GLY A 406 -0.30 9.83 -3.64
N THR A 407 -0.30 8.56 -4.06
CA THR A 407 0.47 7.52 -3.37
C THR A 407 1.97 7.71 -3.64
N LEU A 408 2.79 7.71 -2.60
CA LEU A 408 4.25 7.76 -2.62
C LEU A 408 4.85 6.35 -2.53
N THR A 409 6.10 6.20 -3.00
CA THR A 409 6.93 5.02 -2.73
C THR A 409 6.98 4.74 -1.23
N CYS A 410 7.09 3.46 -0.87
CA CYS A 410 7.21 3.09 0.54
C CYS A 410 8.58 3.46 1.10
N HIS A 411 9.63 3.25 0.31
CA HIS A 411 11.02 3.58 0.64
C HIS A 411 11.43 4.98 0.15
N PHE A 412 12.54 5.48 0.69
CA PHE A 412 13.21 6.69 0.20
C PHE A 412 14.23 6.32 -0.88
N ALA A 413 14.39 7.18 -1.89
CA ALA A 413 15.27 6.93 -3.02
C ALA A 413 16.04 8.19 -3.44
N VAL A 414 17.20 7.98 -4.05
CA VAL A 414 17.94 8.98 -4.83
C VAL A 414 18.74 8.27 -5.91
N ASN A 415 18.82 8.86 -7.09
CA ASN A 415 19.55 8.30 -8.22
C ASN A 415 20.81 9.12 -8.54
N TYR A 416 21.87 8.43 -8.91
CA TYR A 416 23.11 9.00 -9.44
C TYR A 416 23.43 8.39 -10.80
N GLY A 417 24.01 9.17 -11.70
CA GLY A 417 24.35 8.74 -13.06
C GLY A 417 23.22 8.99 -14.06
N VAL A 418 23.12 8.11 -15.07
CA VAL A 418 22.03 8.18 -16.06
C VAL A 418 20.68 8.07 -15.33
N PRO A 419 19.70 8.93 -15.61
CA PRO A 419 18.37 8.81 -15.05
C PRO A 419 17.75 7.47 -15.43
N TYR A 420 17.30 6.76 -14.41
CA TYR A 420 16.61 5.49 -14.56
C TYR A 420 15.19 5.60 -14.05
N LYS A 421 14.24 5.09 -14.83
CA LYS A 421 12.80 5.12 -14.53
C LYS A 421 12.32 3.73 -14.12
N TYR A 422 12.52 3.34 -12.86
CA TYR A 422 11.86 2.15 -12.32
C TYR A 422 10.54 2.57 -11.65
N VAL A 423 9.40 2.27 -12.28
CA VAL A 423 8.04 2.54 -11.75
C VAL A 423 7.70 4.04 -11.46
N VAL A 424 8.71 4.90 -11.22
CA VAL A 424 8.68 6.34 -10.92
C VAL A 424 9.89 7.00 -11.58
N SER A 425 9.73 8.27 -12.00
CA SER A 425 10.87 9.08 -12.43
C SER A 425 11.56 9.64 -11.19
N VAL A 426 12.79 9.19 -10.92
CA VAL A 426 13.63 9.70 -9.83
C VAL A 426 14.55 10.78 -10.42
N ASP A 427 14.63 11.95 -9.77
CA ASP A 427 15.59 12.97 -10.17
C ASP A 427 17.01 12.41 -10.01
N SER A 428 17.82 12.48 -11.07
CA SER A 428 19.18 11.91 -11.08
C SER A 428 20.24 13.00 -10.98
N LYS A 429 21.14 12.86 -10.02
CA LYS A 429 22.38 13.65 -9.89
C LYS A 429 23.47 13.05 -10.79
N ALA A 430 24.43 13.83 -11.28
CA ALA A 430 25.56 13.27 -12.01
C ALA A 430 26.50 12.51 -11.06
N PHE A 431 27.28 11.55 -11.56
CA PHE A 431 28.31 10.89 -10.73
C PHE A 431 29.41 11.85 -10.25
N THR A 432 29.67 12.92 -10.99
CA THR A 432 30.59 14.00 -10.56
C THR A 432 30.12 14.71 -9.29
N ASP A 433 28.81 14.69 -9.03
CA ASP A 433 28.19 15.31 -7.85
C ASP A 433 27.96 14.28 -6.73
N ALA A 434 28.32 13.01 -6.96
CA ALA A 434 28.09 11.94 -6.00
C ALA A 434 29.12 11.99 -4.87
N PRO A 435 28.71 11.80 -3.60
CA PRO A 435 29.65 11.73 -2.49
C PRO A 435 30.52 10.47 -2.59
N ALA A 436 31.71 10.52 -1.98
CA ALA A 436 32.71 9.45 -2.05
C ALA A 436 32.19 8.06 -1.65
N GLN A 437 31.19 7.99 -0.77
CA GLN A 437 30.56 6.75 -0.29
C GLN A 437 29.70 6.09 -1.39
N ILE A 438 29.05 6.90 -2.23
CA ILE A 438 28.31 6.41 -3.40
C ILE A 438 29.31 5.89 -4.44
N LEU A 439 30.40 6.61 -4.69
CA LEU A 439 31.43 6.18 -5.65
C LEU A 439 32.21 4.94 -5.18
N THR A 440 32.54 4.86 -3.88
CA THR A 440 33.11 3.66 -3.25
C THR A 440 32.19 2.45 -3.46
N THR A 441 30.88 2.66 -3.31
CA THR A 441 29.89 1.60 -3.55
C THR A 441 29.83 1.20 -5.02
N LEU A 442 29.85 2.18 -5.95
CA LEU A 442 29.90 1.93 -7.39
C LEU A 442 31.13 1.10 -7.78
N GLY A 443 32.29 1.35 -7.18
CA GLY A 443 33.50 0.55 -7.38
C GLY A 443 33.33 -0.92 -6.97
N ARG A 444 32.73 -1.17 -5.80
CA ARG A 444 32.43 -2.54 -5.33
C ARG A 444 31.44 -3.27 -6.25
N LEU A 445 30.39 -2.56 -6.68
CA LEU A 445 29.38 -3.13 -7.57
C LEU A 445 29.93 -3.39 -8.96
N SER A 446 30.76 -2.48 -9.49
CA SER A 446 31.46 -2.66 -10.77
C SER A 446 32.33 -3.93 -10.75
N TRP A 447 33.10 -4.15 -9.67
CA TRP A 447 33.86 -5.37 -9.47
C TRP A 447 32.97 -6.62 -9.44
N ALA A 448 31.90 -6.61 -8.64
CA ALA A 448 31.00 -7.75 -8.51
C ALA A 448 30.33 -8.10 -9.85
N THR A 449 29.85 -7.08 -10.57
CA THR A 449 29.31 -7.20 -11.93
C THR A 449 30.35 -7.81 -12.85
N GLY A 450 31.58 -7.29 -12.89
CA GLY A 450 32.64 -7.84 -13.74
C GLY A 450 32.92 -9.31 -13.45
N LYS A 451 33.02 -9.70 -12.17
CA LYS A 451 33.25 -11.09 -11.77
C LYS A 451 32.08 -12.02 -12.11
N ALA A 452 30.84 -11.58 -11.89
CA ALA A 452 29.66 -12.38 -12.18
C ALA A 452 29.44 -12.57 -13.69
N VAL A 453 29.57 -11.50 -14.47
CA VAL A 453 29.41 -11.52 -15.94
C VAL A 453 30.50 -12.35 -16.60
N THR A 454 31.76 -12.19 -16.19
CA THR A 454 32.86 -13.01 -16.73
C THR A 454 32.66 -14.49 -16.45
N ARG A 455 32.18 -14.85 -15.25
CA ARG A 455 31.84 -16.24 -14.90
C ARG A 455 30.67 -16.80 -15.68
N ALA A 456 29.74 -15.95 -16.12
CA ALA A 456 28.65 -16.34 -17.01
C ALA A 456 29.12 -16.52 -18.47
N GLY A 457 30.35 -16.11 -18.81
CA GLY A 457 30.89 -16.16 -20.16
C GLY A 457 30.52 -14.95 -21.03
N ASP A 458 29.99 -13.89 -20.43
CA ASP A 458 29.49 -12.70 -21.13
C ASP A 458 30.46 -11.51 -21.04
N THR A 459 30.17 -10.46 -21.82
CA THR A 459 30.99 -9.25 -21.87
C THR A 459 30.56 -8.25 -20.79
N TYR A 460 31.52 -7.86 -19.94
CA TYR A 460 31.30 -6.86 -18.92
C TYR A 460 30.98 -5.48 -19.52
N ARG A 461 29.92 -4.85 -19.01
CA ARG A 461 29.61 -3.43 -19.22
C ARG A 461 29.62 -2.73 -17.88
N ALA A 462 30.39 -1.64 -17.79
CA ALA A 462 30.48 -0.87 -16.56
C ALA A 462 29.14 -0.20 -16.23
N PRO A 463 28.65 -0.26 -14.98
CA PRO A 463 27.43 0.44 -14.60
C PRO A 463 27.57 1.95 -14.81
N ASN A 464 26.49 2.59 -15.28
CA ASN A 464 26.41 4.03 -15.51
C ASN A 464 25.26 4.70 -14.72
N GLU A 465 24.61 3.94 -13.84
CA GLU A 465 23.59 4.39 -12.90
C GLU A 465 23.83 3.73 -11.54
N LEU A 466 23.49 4.45 -10.46
CA LEU A 466 23.41 3.92 -9.10
C LEU A 466 22.21 4.54 -8.37
N LEU A 467 21.25 3.67 -8.03
CA LEU A 467 20.10 3.96 -7.20
C LEU A 467 20.39 3.62 -5.73
N ALA A 468 20.34 4.62 -4.86
CA ALA A 468 20.42 4.43 -3.42
C ALA A 468 19.03 4.48 -2.79
N LEU A 469 18.68 3.43 -2.04
CA LEU A 469 17.40 3.28 -1.36
C LEU A 469 17.61 3.21 0.16
N GLY A 470 16.81 3.97 0.90
CA GLY A 470 16.76 3.95 2.37
C GLY A 470 15.45 3.36 2.88
N TYR A 471 15.56 2.43 3.83
CA TYR A 471 14.44 1.70 4.41
C TYR A 471 14.41 1.87 5.92
N PHE A 472 13.26 2.29 6.44
CA PHE A 472 12.88 2.19 7.84
C PHE A 472 12.06 0.92 8.09
N GLU A 473 11.76 0.62 9.35
CA GLU A 473 10.93 -0.51 9.73
C GLU A 473 9.56 -0.48 9.02
N GLY A 474 9.15 -1.64 8.51
CA GLY A 474 7.90 -1.80 7.78
C GLY A 474 7.95 -1.36 6.31
N MET A 475 9.04 -0.71 5.86
CA MET A 475 9.24 -0.39 4.45
C MET A 475 9.64 -1.63 3.66
N LYS A 476 9.07 -1.80 2.47
CA LYS A 476 9.38 -2.91 1.57
C LYS A 476 9.10 -2.55 0.12
N ILE A 477 9.69 -3.31 -0.80
CA ILE A 477 9.32 -3.30 -2.21
C ILE A 477 8.67 -4.65 -2.53
N GLY A 478 7.43 -4.60 -3.03
CA GLY A 478 6.70 -5.77 -3.48
C GLY A 478 7.32 -6.42 -4.71
N PHE A 479 6.65 -7.44 -5.25
CA PHE A 479 7.10 -8.04 -6.51
C PHE A 479 7.06 -7.00 -7.63
N HIS A 480 8.21 -6.79 -8.25
CA HIS A 480 8.43 -5.91 -9.39
C HIS A 480 9.51 -6.51 -10.28
N ASP A 481 9.62 -5.99 -11.49
CA ASP A 481 10.71 -6.32 -12.41
C ASP A 481 11.41 -5.04 -12.86
N ASP A 482 12.66 -5.20 -13.28
CA ASP A 482 13.45 -4.16 -13.92
C ASP A 482 13.43 -4.43 -15.44
N GLY A 483 12.25 -4.63 -16.05
CA GLY A 483 12.08 -5.02 -17.45
C GLY A 483 12.02 -3.86 -18.44
N GLU A 484 12.52 -2.68 -18.09
CA GLU A 484 12.55 -1.49 -18.94
C GLU A 484 13.38 -1.71 -20.23
N GLU A 485 12.91 -1.19 -21.37
CA GLU A 485 13.55 -1.41 -22.69
C GLU A 485 15.01 -0.98 -22.74
N ASP A 486 15.34 0.10 -22.04
CA ASP A 486 16.68 0.69 -22.02
C ASP A 486 17.60 0.06 -20.96
N LEU A 487 17.14 -0.95 -20.20
CA LEU A 487 17.96 -1.56 -19.17
C LEU A 487 18.88 -2.65 -19.74
N GLY A 488 20.17 -2.57 -19.42
CA GLY A 488 21.15 -3.60 -19.73
C GLY A 488 20.93 -4.91 -18.95
N PRO A 489 21.60 -6.00 -19.35
CA PRO A 489 21.29 -7.34 -18.83
C PRO A 489 21.71 -7.57 -17.37
N THR A 490 22.36 -6.60 -16.71
CA THR A 490 22.99 -6.80 -15.40
C THR A 490 22.57 -5.75 -14.39
N ILE A 491 22.14 -6.24 -13.22
CA ILE A 491 21.79 -5.43 -12.06
C ILE A 491 22.61 -5.94 -10.89
N ALA A 492 23.30 -5.05 -10.19
CA ALA A 492 24.06 -5.41 -8.99
C ALA A 492 23.57 -4.60 -7.80
N THR A 493 23.43 -5.19 -6.61
CA THR A 493 23.04 -4.47 -5.40
C THR A 493 23.93 -4.81 -4.21
N LEU A 494 24.24 -3.80 -3.39
CA LEU A 494 24.91 -3.91 -2.10
C LEU A 494 23.86 -3.71 -1.00
N SER A 495 23.82 -4.63 -0.03
CA SER A 495 22.92 -4.53 1.13
C SER A 495 23.67 -4.08 2.38
N LEU A 496 23.20 -3.01 3.04
CA LEU A 496 23.79 -2.47 4.28
C LEU A 496 22.73 -2.35 5.38
N GLY A 497 23.10 -2.49 6.65
CA GLY A 497 22.17 -2.52 7.79
C GLY A 497 21.45 -3.86 7.95
N THR A 498 20.15 -3.79 8.26
CA THR A 498 19.36 -4.98 8.64
C THR A 498 19.29 -6.05 7.56
N ARG A 499 19.11 -7.29 8.01
CA ARG A 499 18.91 -8.46 7.14
C ARG A 499 17.63 -8.30 6.32
N SER A 500 17.65 -8.78 5.08
CA SER A 500 16.50 -8.77 4.19
C SER A 500 16.26 -10.11 3.50
N ARG A 501 14.99 -10.34 3.13
CA ARG A 501 14.56 -11.48 2.32
C ARG A 501 14.30 -10.99 0.91
N MET A 502 15.08 -11.49 -0.03
CA MET A 502 14.81 -11.31 -1.45
C MET A 502 14.11 -12.56 -1.99
N TYR A 503 12.97 -12.38 -2.65
CA TYR A 503 12.24 -13.44 -3.30
C TYR A 503 12.28 -13.24 -4.81
N ILE A 504 12.38 -14.33 -5.56
CA ILE A 504 12.33 -14.31 -7.02
C ILE A 504 11.31 -15.33 -7.47
N ARG A 505 10.47 -14.95 -8.42
CA ARG A 505 9.48 -15.81 -9.05
C ARG A 505 9.29 -15.47 -10.51
N MET A 506 8.80 -16.43 -11.28
CA MET A 506 8.39 -16.19 -12.66
C MET A 506 7.17 -15.27 -12.67
N LYS A 507 7.07 -14.30 -13.59
CA LYS A 507 5.87 -13.45 -13.68
C LYS A 507 4.65 -14.33 -13.98
N ASP A 508 3.50 -14.00 -13.38
CA ASP A 508 2.27 -14.79 -13.46
C ASP A 508 1.94 -15.18 -14.93
N LYS A 509 2.08 -14.23 -15.86
CA LYS A 509 1.74 -14.43 -17.28
C LYS A 509 2.58 -15.52 -17.96
N TYR A 510 3.86 -15.63 -17.61
CA TYR A 510 4.75 -16.65 -18.19
C TYR A 510 4.62 -18.00 -17.46
N TYR A 511 4.40 -17.96 -16.14
CA TYR A 511 4.17 -19.16 -15.35
C TYR A 511 2.93 -19.91 -15.81
N PHE A 512 1.78 -19.22 -15.94
CA PHE A 512 0.53 -19.82 -16.40
C PHE A 512 0.43 -19.89 -17.94
N GLY A 513 1.31 -19.21 -18.67
CA GLY A 513 1.26 -19.08 -20.13
C GLY A 513 0.11 -18.22 -20.65
N VAL A 514 -0.64 -17.57 -19.76
CA VAL A 514 -1.82 -16.74 -20.07
C VAL A 514 -1.86 -15.47 -19.21
N SER A 515 -2.48 -14.42 -19.73
CA SER A 515 -2.79 -13.20 -18.99
C SER A 515 -3.83 -13.44 -17.88
N THR A 516 -4.10 -12.41 -17.07
CA THR A 516 -5.19 -12.44 -16.07
C THR A 516 -6.57 -12.70 -16.68
N ASN A 517 -6.75 -12.39 -17.96
CA ASN A 517 -7.97 -12.62 -18.72
C ASN A 517 -7.96 -13.95 -19.49
N ASN A 518 -7.05 -14.88 -19.15
CA ASN A 518 -6.88 -16.17 -19.83
C ASN A 518 -6.55 -16.05 -21.33
N VAL A 519 -5.90 -14.97 -21.75
CA VAL A 519 -5.40 -14.82 -23.12
C VAL A 519 -3.97 -15.38 -23.17
N PRO A 520 -3.65 -16.37 -24.02
CA PRO A 520 -2.29 -16.91 -24.14
C PRO A 520 -1.26 -15.82 -24.43
N THR A 521 -0.07 -15.93 -23.83
CA THR A 521 1.03 -14.99 -24.11
C THR A 521 1.50 -15.14 -25.56
N ALA A 522 1.84 -14.03 -26.22
CA ALA A 522 2.35 -14.05 -27.59
C ALA A 522 3.67 -14.83 -27.66
N GLU A 523 4.63 -14.46 -26.83
CA GLU A 523 5.86 -15.21 -26.60
C GLU A 523 5.53 -16.41 -25.69
N ASP A 524 5.77 -17.64 -26.17
CA ASP A 524 5.64 -18.88 -25.39
C ASP A 524 7.02 -19.49 -25.10
N PRO A 525 7.81 -18.91 -24.17
CA PRO A 525 9.18 -19.34 -23.92
C PRO A 525 9.28 -20.72 -23.24
N VAL A 526 8.16 -21.31 -22.77
CA VAL A 526 8.08 -22.59 -22.04
C VAL A 526 9.25 -22.78 -21.06
N LEU A 527 9.31 -21.89 -20.08
CA LEU A 527 10.37 -21.82 -19.07
C LEU A 527 10.33 -23.02 -18.11
N SER A 528 11.50 -23.42 -17.61
CA SER A 528 11.58 -24.53 -16.64
C SER A 528 10.82 -24.20 -15.35
N GLY A 529 10.03 -25.15 -14.86
CA GLY A 529 9.18 -25.03 -13.68
C GLY A 529 7.87 -24.26 -13.90
N CYS A 530 7.51 -23.91 -15.15
CA CYS A 530 6.22 -23.27 -15.44
C CYS A 530 5.05 -24.26 -15.32
N ALA A 531 3.82 -23.74 -15.22
CA ALA A 531 2.63 -24.59 -15.16
C ALA A 531 2.45 -25.35 -16.49
N LYS A 532 2.19 -26.67 -16.39
CA LYS A 532 2.05 -27.60 -17.53
C LYS A 532 3.27 -27.59 -18.46
N GLU A 533 4.47 -27.52 -17.87
CA GLU A 533 5.72 -27.42 -18.63
C GLU A 533 5.86 -28.51 -19.69
N GLN A 534 5.64 -29.78 -19.32
CA GLN A 534 5.85 -30.92 -20.23
C GLN A 534 4.88 -30.88 -21.42
N GLU A 535 3.60 -30.62 -21.14
CA GLU A 535 2.57 -30.54 -22.17
C GLU A 535 2.79 -29.34 -23.10
N ARG A 536 3.16 -28.18 -22.54
CA ARG A 536 3.52 -26.99 -23.31
C ARG A 536 4.74 -27.24 -24.18
N ARG A 537 5.78 -27.90 -23.65
CA ARG A 537 7.01 -28.22 -24.38
C ARG A 537 6.73 -29.20 -25.51
N SER A 538 5.95 -30.24 -25.26
CA SER A 538 5.52 -31.19 -26.30
C SER A 538 4.74 -30.49 -27.41
N LEU A 539 3.78 -29.64 -27.06
CA LEU A 539 2.99 -28.87 -28.02
C LEU A 539 3.86 -27.90 -28.83
N LYS A 540 4.78 -27.19 -28.17
CA LYS A 540 5.72 -26.28 -28.82
C LYS A 540 6.67 -27.02 -29.77
N ASN A 541 7.19 -28.18 -29.39
CA ASN A 541 8.03 -29.00 -30.25
C ASN A 541 7.28 -29.47 -31.52
N LYS A 542 6.00 -29.85 -31.41
CA LYS A 542 5.19 -30.19 -32.60
C LYS A 542 5.03 -29.00 -33.55
N PHE A 543 4.81 -27.81 -32.99
CA PHE A 543 4.69 -26.58 -33.76
C PHE A 543 6.02 -26.21 -34.43
N ASP A 544 7.11 -26.19 -33.66
CA ASP A 544 8.44 -25.85 -34.16
C ASP A 544 8.94 -26.87 -35.20
N ALA A 545 8.49 -28.13 -35.13
CA ALA A 545 8.74 -29.18 -36.13
C ALA A 545 7.78 -29.15 -37.33
N GLY A 546 6.87 -28.16 -37.43
CA GLY A 546 5.93 -28.02 -38.54
C GLY A 546 4.81 -29.07 -38.59
N GLN A 547 4.61 -29.85 -37.52
CA GLN A 547 3.60 -30.91 -37.47
C GLN A 547 2.18 -30.38 -37.26
N ILE A 548 2.05 -29.14 -36.80
CA ILE A 548 0.77 -28.46 -36.58
C ILE A 548 0.86 -27.01 -37.09
N THR A 549 -0.26 -26.46 -37.56
CA THR A 549 -0.28 -25.07 -38.04
C THR A 549 -0.24 -24.07 -36.87
N ALA A 550 0.06 -22.80 -37.15
CA ALA A 550 -0.02 -21.73 -36.15
C ALA A 550 -1.43 -21.59 -35.56
N LYS A 551 -2.47 -21.83 -36.38
CA LYS A 551 -3.87 -21.82 -35.95
C LYS A 551 -4.14 -22.96 -34.97
N ASP A 552 -3.65 -24.17 -35.27
CA ASP A 552 -3.80 -25.33 -34.41
C ASP A 552 -3.05 -25.16 -33.10
N TYR A 553 -1.83 -24.62 -33.16
CA TYR A 553 -1.02 -24.31 -31.99
C TYR A 553 -1.74 -23.31 -31.07
N ALA A 554 -2.28 -22.22 -31.61
CA ALA A 554 -3.03 -21.23 -30.85
C ALA A 554 -4.30 -21.84 -30.21
N ALA A 555 -5.05 -22.65 -30.94
CA ALA A 555 -6.26 -23.32 -30.44
C ALA A 555 -5.93 -24.31 -29.31
N GLN A 556 -4.90 -25.14 -29.50
CA GLN A 556 -4.46 -26.11 -28.50
C GLN A 556 -3.88 -25.44 -27.26
N ARG A 557 -3.12 -24.34 -27.39
CA ARG A 557 -2.68 -23.52 -26.25
C ARG A 557 -3.86 -22.97 -25.48
N LYS A 558 -4.86 -22.42 -26.15
CA LYS A 558 -6.06 -21.87 -25.50
C LYS A 558 -6.86 -22.94 -24.75
N ALA A 559 -6.91 -24.17 -25.26
CA ALA A 559 -7.54 -25.29 -24.58
C ALA A 559 -6.70 -25.81 -23.39
N LEU A 560 -5.38 -25.86 -23.54
CA LEU A 560 -4.45 -26.35 -22.53
C LEU A 560 -4.31 -25.40 -21.34
N LEU A 561 -4.22 -24.09 -21.61
CA LEU A 561 -3.83 -23.08 -20.64
C LEU A 561 -5.07 -22.42 -20.02
N ARG A 562 -5.20 -22.54 -18.70
CA ARG A 562 -6.25 -21.86 -17.94
C ARG A 562 -5.77 -21.52 -16.55
N ARG A 563 -5.95 -20.26 -16.16
CA ARG A 563 -5.74 -19.79 -14.80
C ARG A 563 -7.05 -19.98 -14.03
N ALA A 564 -6.96 -20.65 -12.87
CA ALA A 564 -8.12 -20.93 -12.02
C ALA A 564 -8.76 -19.66 -11.43
N SER A 565 -7.94 -18.64 -11.18
CA SER A 565 -8.37 -17.35 -10.62
C SER A 565 -7.45 -16.23 -11.09
N SER A 566 -8.01 -15.04 -11.34
CA SER A 566 -7.24 -13.83 -11.65
C SER A 566 -6.25 -13.45 -10.53
N ASN A 567 -6.47 -13.93 -9.31
CA ASN A 567 -5.60 -13.69 -8.15
C ASN A 567 -4.52 -14.77 -7.95
N ALA A 568 -4.58 -15.89 -8.68
CA ALA A 568 -3.63 -17.00 -8.50
C ALA A 568 -2.19 -16.54 -8.78
N LYS A 569 -1.24 -16.74 -7.87
CA LYS A 569 0.15 -16.27 -8.05
C LYS A 569 1.11 -17.39 -8.39
N SER A 570 2.14 -17.10 -9.18
CA SER A 570 3.25 -18.03 -9.38
C SER A 570 3.96 -18.32 -8.05
N PRO A 571 4.50 -19.53 -7.88
CA PRO A 571 5.24 -19.90 -6.68
C PRO A 571 6.57 -19.14 -6.59
N LYS A 572 7.01 -18.87 -5.36
CA LYS A 572 8.33 -18.31 -5.09
C LYS A 572 9.39 -19.35 -5.44
N LEU A 573 10.23 -19.07 -6.44
CA LEU A 573 11.23 -19.99 -6.97
C LEU A 573 12.50 -20.00 -6.11
N LEU A 574 13.00 -18.80 -5.82
CA LEU A 574 14.22 -18.59 -5.06
C LEU A 574 13.95 -17.63 -3.89
N ARG A 575 14.63 -17.90 -2.79
CA ARG A 575 14.69 -17.02 -1.64
C ARG A 575 16.14 -16.84 -1.21
N LEU A 576 16.59 -15.60 -1.22
CA LEU A 576 17.93 -15.20 -0.80
C LEU A 576 17.84 -14.46 0.54
N GLU A 577 18.79 -14.77 1.41
CA GLU A 577 19.03 -14.01 2.64
C GLU A 577 20.13 -13.01 2.35
N LEU A 578 19.80 -11.71 2.42
CA LEU A 578 20.74 -10.62 2.20
C LEU A 578 21.18 -10.07 3.54
N LYS A 579 22.47 -10.21 3.85
CA LYS A 579 23.09 -9.71 5.08
C LYS A 579 23.83 -8.40 4.83
N HIS A 580 24.24 -7.77 5.91
CA HIS A 580 25.12 -6.61 5.86
C HIS A 580 26.41 -6.91 5.07
N GLY A 581 26.68 -6.11 4.03
CA GLY A 581 27.85 -6.24 3.16
C GLY A 581 27.69 -7.21 1.99
N ASP A 582 26.58 -7.94 1.90
CA ASP A 582 26.35 -8.87 0.78
C ASP A 582 26.15 -8.11 -0.53
N LEU A 583 26.67 -8.70 -1.61
CA LEU A 583 26.45 -8.24 -2.98
C LEU A 583 25.64 -9.30 -3.75
N ILE A 584 24.61 -8.86 -4.48
CA ILE A 584 23.87 -9.70 -5.43
C ILE A 584 24.05 -9.14 -6.82
N VAL A 585 24.34 -10.00 -7.79
CA VAL A 585 24.32 -9.68 -9.21
C VAL A 585 23.30 -10.56 -9.91
N MET A 586 22.31 -9.94 -10.54
CA MET A 586 21.35 -10.58 -11.44
C MET A 586 21.80 -10.31 -12.87
N HIS A 587 22.04 -11.37 -13.65
CA HIS A 587 22.58 -11.25 -14.99
C HIS A 587 21.79 -12.08 -16.02
N GLY A 588 21.46 -11.45 -17.15
CA GLY A 588 20.70 -11.99 -18.27
C GLY A 588 19.43 -11.19 -18.53
N ALA A 589 19.25 -10.67 -19.75
CA ALA A 589 18.08 -9.84 -20.10
C ALA A 589 16.75 -10.59 -19.88
N HIS A 590 16.71 -11.89 -20.21
CA HIS A 590 15.55 -12.75 -20.00
C HIS A 590 15.15 -12.89 -18.53
N LEU A 591 16.09 -12.73 -17.58
CA LEU A 591 15.77 -12.74 -16.15
C LEU A 591 14.83 -11.59 -15.81
N GLN A 592 15.12 -10.39 -16.31
CA GLN A 592 14.30 -9.19 -16.11
C GLN A 592 12.98 -9.28 -16.91
N THR A 593 13.00 -9.89 -18.10
CA THR A 593 11.80 -10.09 -18.92
C THR A 593 10.81 -11.05 -18.26
N TYR A 594 11.27 -12.21 -17.78
CA TYR A 594 10.41 -13.32 -17.39
C TYR A 594 10.19 -13.47 -15.89
N TYR A 595 11.06 -12.92 -15.06
CA TYR A 595 11.00 -13.02 -13.61
C TYR A 595 10.77 -11.66 -12.96
N GLU A 596 10.23 -11.69 -11.76
CA GLU A 596 10.05 -10.54 -10.89
C GLU A 596 10.57 -10.90 -9.51
N HIS A 597 10.95 -9.88 -8.74
CA HIS A 597 11.54 -10.03 -7.44
C HIS A 597 10.96 -9.05 -6.43
N SER A 598 11.09 -9.37 -5.14
CA SER A 598 10.66 -8.51 -4.04
C SER A 598 11.70 -8.52 -2.93
N VAL A 599 11.79 -7.44 -2.17
CA VAL A 599 12.69 -7.36 -1.01
C VAL A 599 11.90 -6.93 0.22
N GLU A 600 11.98 -7.76 1.25
CA GLU A 600 11.37 -7.54 2.55
C GLU A 600 12.47 -7.48 3.62
N PRO A 601 12.87 -6.26 4.06
CA PRO A 601 13.70 -6.10 5.24
C PRO A 601 13.03 -6.70 6.47
N ASP A 602 13.82 -7.18 7.44
CA ASP A 602 13.28 -7.68 8.71
C ASP A 602 12.85 -6.52 9.60
N LYS A 603 13.77 -5.91 10.37
CA LYS A 603 13.51 -4.77 11.26
C LYS A 603 14.66 -3.78 11.26
N GLY A 604 14.36 -2.49 11.40
CA GLY A 604 15.36 -1.42 11.51
C GLY A 604 15.86 -0.87 10.18
N LEU A 605 16.96 -0.12 10.24
CA LEU A 605 17.50 0.64 9.12
C LEU A 605 18.21 -0.25 8.11
N ARG A 606 17.92 -0.06 6.83
CA ARG A 606 18.68 -0.65 5.72
C ARG A 606 18.92 0.36 4.61
N PHE A 607 20.10 0.25 4.00
CA PHE A 607 20.36 0.83 2.69
C PHE A 607 20.54 -0.27 1.64
N ALA A 608 19.98 -0.05 0.46
CA ALA A 608 20.27 -0.84 -0.72
C ALA A 608 20.85 0.08 -1.79
N LEU A 609 22.03 -0.23 -2.29
CA LEU A 609 22.66 0.53 -3.36
C LEU A 609 22.72 -0.37 -4.58
N THR A 610 21.93 -0.04 -5.59
CA THR A 610 21.78 -0.84 -6.81
C THR A 610 22.41 -0.10 -7.97
N SER A 611 23.31 -0.73 -8.71
CA SER A 611 23.89 -0.18 -9.93
C SER A 611 23.43 -0.94 -11.16
N ARG A 612 23.23 -0.21 -12.25
CA ARG A 612 22.78 -0.73 -13.53
C ARG A 612 23.60 -0.15 -14.67
N TYR A 613 23.54 -0.83 -15.82
CA TYR A 613 23.91 -0.22 -17.09
C TYR A 613 22.63 0.14 -17.84
N ILE A 614 22.44 1.42 -18.13
CA ILE A 614 21.33 1.96 -18.91
C ILE A 614 21.82 2.25 -20.32
N GLU A 615 21.18 1.64 -21.31
CA GLU A 615 21.37 1.95 -22.71
C GLU A 615 20.80 3.35 -22.99
N THR A 616 21.62 4.25 -23.54
CA THR A 616 21.17 5.62 -23.84
C THR A 616 21.29 5.87 -25.34
N LYS A 617 20.19 6.30 -25.96
CA LYS A 617 20.11 6.63 -27.40
C LYS A 617 20.70 8.03 -27.72
N GLY A 618 21.56 8.59 -26.85
CA GLY A 618 22.11 9.95 -26.93
C GLY A 618 21.34 10.98 -26.07
N GLY A 619 21.95 12.14 -25.81
CA GLY A 619 21.34 13.25 -25.05
C GLY A 619 22.12 13.70 -23.80
N PRO A 620 21.73 14.82 -23.16
CA PRO A 620 22.45 15.41 -22.02
C PRO A 620 22.49 14.48 -20.80
N ASP A 621 21.47 13.64 -20.63
CA ASP A 621 21.40 12.69 -19.52
C ASP A 621 22.46 11.57 -19.58
N ARG A 622 22.98 11.25 -20.78
CA ARG A 622 24.12 10.34 -20.92
C ARG A 622 25.36 10.87 -20.20
N MET A 623 25.56 12.19 -20.19
CA MET A 623 26.73 12.83 -19.57
C MET A 623 26.71 12.67 -18.05
N LYS A 624 25.54 12.51 -17.43
CA LYS A 624 25.43 12.30 -15.97
C LYS A 624 26.08 10.99 -15.52
N GLY A 625 26.04 9.96 -16.37
CA GLY A 625 26.68 8.67 -16.12
C GLY A 625 28.06 8.51 -16.77
N ALA A 626 28.53 9.51 -17.53
CA ALA A 626 29.84 9.49 -18.16
C ALA A 626 30.93 9.79 -17.12
N PHE A 627 31.40 8.73 -16.45
CA PHE A 627 32.32 8.85 -15.33
C PHE A 627 33.35 7.71 -15.34
N LYS A 628 34.59 8.02 -14.97
CA LYS A 628 35.64 7.04 -14.72
C LYS A 628 35.95 7.04 -13.23
N LEU A 629 35.86 5.88 -12.59
CA LEU A 629 36.25 5.73 -11.19
C LEU A 629 37.74 6.10 -11.02
N PRO A 630 38.07 6.95 -10.04
CA PRO A 630 39.43 7.18 -9.60
C PRO A 630 40.11 5.87 -9.18
N ASP A 631 41.42 5.75 -9.42
CA ASP A 631 42.16 4.50 -9.19
C ASP A 631 42.06 4.01 -7.73
N ASN A 632 42.00 4.93 -6.76
CA ASN A 632 41.83 4.63 -5.34
C ASN A 632 40.43 4.14 -4.96
N LEU A 633 39.45 4.21 -5.85
CA LEU A 633 38.09 3.70 -5.67
C LEU A 633 37.82 2.41 -6.48
N ILE A 634 38.80 1.93 -7.24
CA ILE A 634 38.72 0.64 -7.91
C ILE A 634 38.82 -0.45 -6.86
N TYR A 635 37.75 -1.23 -6.71
CA TYR A 635 37.71 -2.35 -5.78
C TYR A 635 38.26 -3.62 -6.45
N ASP A 636 39.17 -4.32 -5.79
CA ASP A 636 39.79 -5.55 -6.28
C ASP A 636 39.21 -6.83 -5.67
N GLY A 637 38.32 -6.70 -4.68
CA GLY A 637 37.75 -7.81 -3.91
C GLY A 637 38.47 -8.07 -2.58
N GLN A 638 39.59 -7.40 -2.33
CA GLN A 638 40.44 -7.58 -1.14
C GLN A 638 40.47 -6.36 -0.21
#